data_AF-A0AAF3ECG2-F1
#
_entry.id   AF-A0AAF3ECG2-F1
#
_cell.length_a   1.000
_cell.length_b   1.000
_cell.length_c   1.000
_cell.angle_alpha   90.00
_cell.angle_beta   90.00
_cell.angle_gamma   90.00
#
_symmetry.space_group_name_H-M   'P 1'
#
loop_
_entity.id
_entity.type
_entity.pdbx_description
1 polymer ?
#
loop_
_entity_poly.entity_id
_entity_poly.type
_entity_poly.pdbx_seq_one_letter_code
_entity_poly.pdbx_strand_id
1 'polypeptide(L)'
;MLDVLDVLSVNSESPQVGRKGSVGNRSSKLPAPPVMSRRWRDCATPASSLLVPEYEVLVVGKYNGEIVFVPFTLDLAHSFRTPSVIINRQRVKSPITALTIGKVSPNFPNDMIVSISANGFLQIIQAPSLDGTIAPHVLHTQMIHANIMSAYLHPVEKRQSMELIVVMTDRVVRTFRWDDEQKRFLVVGKWELTGQIMAIAIGDNPLRGTECWAKLHTSRRFVSCRLGANKSVSIHQMATDTPEKLMIMPYRCYFVDMFEPKAQEVIIHANLRERRLFSPSKELASFATLRLAGVNILASIDRYGLVFIHAYNEKTIKLFVIPPIIQFTSLPECVRLSICHYNGFLVIAVTSHSKKVQIHTISIDFIMDLVGEMEESAPASETLNAKGEIDPKLEPIPSSV
;
A
#
# COMPACT_ATOMS: atom_id res chain seq x y z
N MET A 1 -13.97 -12.13 -27.41
CA MET A 1 -14.18 -10.70 -27.71
C MET A 1 -14.34 -9.99 -26.38
N LEU A 2 -13.40 -9.11 -26.04
CA LEU A 2 -13.43 -8.30 -24.81
C LEU A 2 -14.00 -6.94 -25.19
N ASP A 3 -15.09 -6.51 -24.55
CA ASP A 3 -15.66 -5.17 -24.78
C ASP A 3 -14.95 -4.15 -23.88
N VAL A 4 -14.23 -3.24 -24.51
CA VAL A 4 -13.55 -2.09 -23.88
C VAL A 4 -14.50 -0.89 -23.94
N LEU A 5 -14.79 -0.28 -22.79
CA LEU A 5 -15.47 1.01 -22.71
C LEU A 5 -14.51 1.99 -22.04
N ASP A 6 -13.84 2.81 -22.84
CA ASP A 6 -13.09 3.97 -22.36
C ASP A 6 -14.09 5.06 -21.94
N VAL A 7 -14.02 5.47 -20.68
CA VAL A 7 -14.74 6.67 -20.19
C VAL A 7 -13.69 7.65 -19.70
N LEU A 8 -13.38 8.64 -20.53
CA LEU A 8 -12.67 9.84 -20.11
C LEU A 8 -13.67 10.72 -19.34
N SER A 9 -13.71 10.61 -18.01
CA SER A 9 -14.44 11.57 -17.20
C SER A 9 -13.53 12.79 -16.95
N VAL A 10 -13.67 13.82 -17.78
CA VAL A 10 -13.28 15.17 -17.40
C VAL A 10 -14.50 15.76 -16.70
N ASN A 11 -14.40 16.01 -15.39
CA ASN A 11 -15.44 16.73 -14.66
C ASN A 11 -15.52 18.16 -15.21
N SER A 12 -16.40 18.38 -16.19
CA SER A 12 -16.77 19.69 -16.70
C SER A 12 -18.21 19.99 -16.27
N GLU A 13 -18.35 20.84 -15.26
CA GLU A 13 -19.67 21.39 -14.91
C GLU A 13 -20.11 22.37 -16.01
N SER A 14 -21.32 22.17 -16.54
CA SER A 14 -22.00 23.12 -17.43
C SER A 14 -23.11 23.88 -16.66
N PRO A 15 -23.51 25.08 -17.13
CA PRO A 15 -23.94 26.17 -16.26
C PRO A 15 -25.42 26.12 -15.91
N GLN A 16 -25.74 26.34 -14.63
CA GLN A 16 -27.10 26.69 -14.22
C GLN A 16 -27.26 28.21 -14.06
N VAL A 17 -28.23 28.72 -14.81
CA VAL A 17 -28.66 30.12 -14.83
C VAL A 17 -29.51 30.41 -13.59
N GLY A 18 -28.96 31.25 -12.71
CA GLY A 18 -29.63 32.36 -12.00
C GLY A 18 -30.81 32.10 -11.05
N ARG A 19 -30.58 32.29 -9.74
CA ARG A 19 -31.30 33.31 -8.92
C ARG A 19 -30.61 33.59 -7.58
N LYS A 20 -30.85 34.81 -7.10
CA LYS A 20 -30.05 35.62 -6.17
C LYS A 20 -30.12 35.22 -4.69
N GLY A 21 -28.96 35.34 -4.02
CA GLY A 21 -28.82 36.02 -2.71
C GLY A 21 -28.86 35.19 -1.43
N SER A 22 -27.70 34.89 -0.83
CA SER A 22 -27.33 35.36 0.52
C SER A 22 -25.97 34.80 0.99
N VAL A 23 -25.12 35.73 1.41
CA VAL A 23 -24.09 35.70 2.47
C VAL A 23 -23.35 34.39 2.77
N GLY A 24 -22.06 34.38 2.41
CA GLY A 24 -20.98 34.05 3.35
C GLY A 24 -20.71 32.59 3.68
N ASN A 25 -19.95 31.90 2.83
CA ASN A 25 -18.88 31.01 3.29
C ASN A 25 -17.88 30.81 2.15
N ARG A 26 -16.74 31.51 2.22
CA ARG A 26 -15.57 31.20 1.38
C ARG A 26 -14.94 29.91 1.92
N SER A 27 -15.59 28.79 1.63
CA SER A 27 -14.88 27.51 1.51
C SER A 27 -13.92 27.69 0.34
N SER A 28 -12.63 27.77 0.64
CA SER A 28 -11.56 27.58 -0.34
C SER A 28 -11.72 26.18 -0.91
N LYS A 29 -12.52 26.05 -1.98
CA LYS A 29 -12.55 24.83 -2.79
C LYS A 29 -11.16 24.69 -3.38
N LEU A 30 -10.34 23.82 -2.79
CA LEU A 30 -9.13 23.32 -3.44
C LEU A 30 -9.53 22.86 -4.86
N PRO A 31 -8.77 23.24 -5.90
CA PRO A 31 -9.05 22.78 -7.25
C PRO A 31 -9.12 21.25 -7.27
N ALA A 32 -10.08 20.71 -8.03
CA ALA A 32 -10.20 19.27 -8.16
C ALA A 32 -8.86 18.69 -8.65
N PRO A 33 -8.31 17.67 -7.99
CA PRO A 33 -6.99 17.15 -8.33
C PRO A 33 -7.01 16.63 -9.77
N PRO A 34 -5.95 16.87 -10.57
CA PRO A 34 -5.84 16.36 -11.93
C PRO A 34 -5.59 14.85 -11.90
N VAL A 35 -6.65 14.08 -11.66
CA VAL A 35 -6.62 12.62 -11.63
C VAL A 35 -7.09 12.10 -12.98
N MET A 36 -6.19 11.44 -13.72
CA MET A 36 -6.57 10.68 -14.91
C MET A 36 -6.88 9.25 -14.49
N SER A 37 -7.90 8.65 -15.08
CA SER A 37 -8.25 7.26 -14.76
C SER A 37 -8.57 6.43 -16.00
N ARG A 38 -8.20 5.15 -15.96
CA ARG A 38 -8.52 4.15 -16.98
C ARG A 38 -9.15 2.94 -16.32
N ARG A 39 -10.15 2.34 -16.96
CA ARG A 39 -10.94 1.25 -16.38
C ARG A 39 -10.95 0.03 -17.30
N TRP A 40 -10.80 -1.14 -16.70
CA TRP A 40 -10.89 -2.44 -17.34
C TRP A 40 -11.99 -3.28 -16.70
N ARG A 41 -12.66 -4.11 -17.52
CA ARG A 41 -13.68 -5.07 -17.09
C ARG A 41 -13.15 -6.50 -17.27
N ASP A 42 -13.87 -7.45 -16.69
CA ASP A 42 -13.61 -8.90 -16.81
C ASP A 42 -12.26 -9.39 -16.28
N CYS A 43 -11.65 -8.62 -15.39
CA CYS A 43 -10.54 -9.09 -14.57
C CYS A 43 -11.09 -10.06 -13.52
N ALA A 44 -11.06 -11.37 -13.76
CA ALA A 44 -11.59 -12.35 -12.80
C ALA A 44 -11.09 -12.12 -11.36
N THR A 45 -11.91 -12.55 -10.37
CA THR A 45 -11.87 -12.06 -8.98
C THR A 45 -10.44 -12.05 -8.40
N PRO A 46 -9.90 -10.87 -8.06
CA PRO A 46 -8.53 -10.71 -7.59
C PRO A 46 -8.37 -11.24 -6.17
N ALA A 47 -7.31 -12.00 -5.92
CA ALA A 47 -6.87 -12.40 -4.57
C ALA A 47 -5.68 -11.54 -4.10
N SER A 48 -4.83 -11.11 -5.04
CA SER A 48 -3.71 -10.19 -4.84
C SER A 48 -3.51 -9.32 -6.08
N SER A 49 -2.87 -8.15 -5.90
CA SER A 49 -2.45 -7.30 -7.02
C SER A 49 -1.14 -6.61 -6.71
N LEU A 50 -0.38 -6.31 -7.75
CA LEU A 50 0.93 -5.65 -7.66
C LEU A 50 1.14 -4.77 -8.89
N LEU A 51 1.41 -3.49 -8.70
CA LEU A 51 1.88 -2.62 -9.78
C LEU A 51 3.38 -2.85 -9.99
N VAL A 52 3.75 -3.05 -11.25
CA VAL A 52 5.12 -3.32 -11.64
C VAL A 52 5.56 -2.29 -12.69
N PRO A 53 6.16 -1.15 -12.25
CA PRO A 53 6.46 -0.02 -13.13
C PRO A 53 7.51 -0.36 -14.19
N GLU A 54 8.51 -1.17 -13.87
CA GLU A 54 9.59 -1.55 -14.80
C GLU A 54 9.09 -2.28 -16.05
N TYR A 55 7.94 -2.96 -15.95
CA TYR A 55 7.31 -3.67 -17.06
C TYR A 55 5.98 -3.01 -17.49
N GLU A 56 5.63 -1.85 -16.92
CA GLU A 56 4.35 -1.14 -17.10
C GLU A 56 3.11 -2.05 -17.01
N VAL A 57 3.10 -3.00 -16.08
CA VAL A 57 1.99 -3.95 -15.90
C VAL A 57 1.47 -3.96 -14.46
N LEU A 58 0.16 -4.00 -14.34
CA LEU A 58 -0.51 -4.46 -13.13
C LEU A 58 -0.57 -5.99 -13.21
N VAL A 59 0.01 -6.65 -12.22
CA VAL A 59 -0.07 -8.09 -12.05
C VAL A 59 -1.22 -8.40 -11.11
N VAL A 60 -2.16 -9.23 -11.54
CA VAL A 60 -3.33 -9.64 -10.75
C VAL A 60 -3.27 -11.15 -10.56
N GLY A 61 -3.13 -11.56 -9.30
CA GLY A 61 -3.23 -12.95 -8.88
C GLY A 61 -4.67 -13.30 -8.54
N LYS A 62 -5.21 -14.37 -9.13
CA LYS A 62 -6.63 -14.73 -8.99
C LYS A 62 -6.88 -15.85 -7.98
N TYR A 63 -8.13 -15.97 -7.53
CA TYR A 63 -8.59 -17.09 -6.67
C TYR A 63 -8.49 -18.47 -7.34
N ASN A 64 -8.48 -18.55 -8.68
CA ASN A 64 -8.35 -19.80 -9.41
C ASN A 64 -6.88 -20.21 -9.68
N GLY A 65 -5.90 -19.41 -9.25
CA GLY A 65 -4.47 -19.65 -9.48
C GLY A 65 -3.91 -19.09 -10.79
N GLU A 66 -4.71 -18.41 -11.61
CA GLU A 66 -4.18 -17.71 -12.77
C GLU A 66 -3.53 -16.38 -12.37
N ILE A 67 -2.49 -16.00 -13.12
CA ILE A 67 -1.89 -14.67 -13.03
C ILE A 67 -2.21 -13.93 -14.33
N VAL A 68 -2.68 -12.69 -14.17
CA VAL A 68 -3.02 -11.80 -15.28
C VAL A 68 -2.10 -10.60 -15.26
N PHE A 69 -1.59 -10.23 -16.43
CA PHE A 69 -0.85 -9.00 -16.64
C PHE A 69 -1.72 -8.02 -17.41
N VAL A 70 -1.96 -6.85 -16.80
CA VAL A 70 -2.74 -5.75 -17.38
C VAL A 70 -1.79 -4.58 -17.66
N PRO A 71 -1.47 -4.28 -18.92
CA PRO A 71 -0.62 -3.13 -19.26
C PRO A 71 -1.25 -1.81 -18.82
N PHE A 72 -0.43 -0.91 -18.27
CA PHE A 72 -0.81 0.45 -17.90
C PHE A 72 0.14 1.49 -18.51
N THR A 73 0.27 1.49 -19.84
CA THR A 73 1.10 2.52 -20.47
C THR A 73 0.49 3.91 -20.28
N LEU A 74 1.35 4.89 -19.98
CA LEU A 74 0.99 6.31 -19.86
C LEU A 74 0.94 7.00 -21.24
N ASP A 75 1.44 6.35 -22.29
CA ASP A 75 1.46 6.93 -23.62
C ASP A 75 0.09 6.86 -24.32
N LEU A 76 -0.55 8.01 -24.43
CA LEU A 76 -1.82 8.24 -25.14
C LEU A 76 -1.72 7.99 -26.66
N ALA A 77 -0.53 7.94 -27.25
CA ALA A 77 -0.36 7.57 -28.66
C ALA A 77 -0.41 6.04 -28.86
N HIS A 78 0.01 5.27 -27.86
CA HIS A 78 0.00 3.81 -27.88
C HIS A 78 -1.28 3.19 -27.29
N SER A 79 -2.19 4.02 -26.75
CA SER A 79 -3.45 3.58 -26.16
C SER A 79 -4.45 2.95 -27.14
N PHE A 80 -4.20 3.02 -28.45
CA PHE A 80 -5.03 2.42 -29.51
C PHE A 80 -4.77 0.93 -29.74
N ARG A 81 -3.73 0.34 -29.14
CA ARG A 81 -3.59 -1.12 -29.13
C ARG A 81 -4.40 -1.67 -27.97
N THR A 82 -5.38 -2.52 -28.28
CA THR A 82 -6.15 -3.28 -27.30
C THR A 82 -5.19 -3.88 -26.28
N PRO A 83 -5.29 -3.53 -24.98
CA PRO A 83 -4.40 -4.10 -23.98
C PRO A 83 -4.61 -5.60 -23.97
N SER A 84 -3.59 -6.35 -24.38
CA SER A 84 -3.64 -7.80 -24.40
C SER A 84 -3.54 -8.27 -22.96
N VAL A 85 -4.64 -8.78 -22.42
CA VAL A 85 -4.64 -9.46 -21.12
C VAL A 85 -3.86 -10.75 -21.29
N ILE A 86 -2.63 -10.77 -20.79
CA ILE A 86 -1.78 -11.95 -20.86
C ILE A 86 -2.08 -12.82 -19.64
N ILE A 87 -2.46 -14.08 -19.87
CA ILE A 87 -2.82 -15.03 -18.82
C ILE A 87 -1.71 -16.07 -18.69
N ASN A 88 -1.07 -16.14 -17.53
CA ASN A 88 -0.25 -17.28 -17.15
C ASN A 88 -1.11 -18.29 -16.38
N ARG A 89 -1.41 -19.42 -17.01
CA ARG A 89 -2.20 -20.50 -16.40
C ARG A 89 -1.29 -21.40 -15.58
N GLN A 90 -1.47 -21.39 -14.27
CA GLN A 90 -0.76 -22.31 -13.39
C GLN A 90 -1.30 -23.75 -13.53
N ARG A 91 -0.42 -24.72 -13.28
CA ARG A 91 -0.82 -26.12 -13.11
C ARG A 91 -1.64 -26.32 -11.83
N VAL A 92 -1.47 -25.45 -10.85
CA VAL A 92 -2.11 -25.51 -9.54
C VAL A 92 -3.32 -24.57 -9.51
N LYS A 93 -4.50 -25.13 -9.21
CA LYS A 93 -5.74 -24.35 -9.02
C LYS A 93 -5.88 -23.90 -7.56
N SER A 94 -5.05 -22.96 -7.12
CA SER A 94 -5.05 -22.43 -5.76
C SER A 94 -4.95 -20.90 -5.79
N PRO A 95 -5.67 -20.15 -4.93
CA PRO A 95 -5.63 -18.69 -4.92
C PRO A 95 -4.22 -18.12 -4.85
N ILE A 96 -3.89 -17.14 -5.68
CA ILE A 96 -2.64 -16.38 -5.58
C ILE A 96 -2.79 -15.33 -4.48
N THR A 97 -2.33 -15.68 -3.28
CA THR A 97 -2.53 -14.86 -2.09
C THR A 97 -1.48 -13.78 -1.93
N ALA A 98 -0.27 -13.99 -2.45
CA ALA A 98 0.80 -13.00 -2.38
C ALA A 98 1.51 -12.81 -3.72
N LEU A 99 1.80 -11.55 -4.03
CA LEU A 99 2.61 -11.10 -5.15
C LEU A 99 3.64 -10.11 -4.62
N THR A 100 4.87 -10.24 -5.08
CA THR A 100 5.92 -9.24 -4.83
C THR A 100 6.87 -9.17 -6.01
N ILE A 101 7.69 -8.13 -6.05
CA ILE A 101 8.73 -7.95 -7.05
C ILE A 101 10.02 -7.52 -6.36
N GLY A 102 11.14 -7.97 -6.92
CA GLY A 102 12.46 -7.48 -6.57
C GLY A 102 13.55 -8.33 -7.19
N LYS A 103 14.80 -7.90 -6.99
CA LYS A 103 15.99 -8.66 -7.37
C LYS A 103 16.18 -9.90 -6.49
N VAL A 104 15.65 -11.04 -6.90
CA VAL A 104 15.73 -12.31 -6.13
C VAL A 104 17.17 -12.76 -5.88
N SER A 105 18.03 -12.66 -6.90
CA SER A 105 19.47 -12.92 -6.82
C SER A 105 20.21 -12.12 -7.91
N PRO A 106 21.52 -11.83 -7.73
CA PRO A 106 22.35 -11.22 -8.76
C PRO A 106 22.35 -11.98 -10.09
N ASN A 107 22.13 -13.30 -10.08
CA ASN A 107 22.13 -14.14 -11.27
C ASN A 107 20.84 -14.07 -12.09
N PHE A 108 19.76 -13.51 -11.53
CA PHE A 108 18.57 -13.19 -12.31
C PHE A 108 18.82 -11.89 -13.08
N PRO A 109 18.41 -11.79 -14.35
CA PRO A 109 18.77 -10.64 -15.18
C PRO A 109 18.20 -9.32 -14.64
N ASN A 110 16.92 -9.31 -14.27
CA ASN A 110 16.19 -8.14 -13.79
C ASN A 110 15.45 -8.45 -12.48
N ASP A 111 14.64 -7.52 -12.01
CA ASP A 111 13.68 -7.80 -10.95
C ASP A 111 12.64 -8.81 -11.44
N MET A 112 12.29 -9.73 -10.55
CA MET A 112 11.45 -10.87 -10.85
C MET A 112 10.18 -10.78 -10.02
N ILE A 113 9.06 -11.19 -10.62
CA ILE A 113 7.81 -11.32 -9.91
C ILE A 113 7.84 -12.65 -9.16
N VAL A 114 7.59 -12.59 -7.86
CA VAL A 114 7.37 -13.78 -7.04
C VAL A 114 5.89 -13.89 -6.75
N SER A 115 5.30 -15.01 -7.18
CA SER A 115 3.91 -15.36 -6.91
C SER A 115 3.85 -16.52 -5.94
N ILE A 116 2.97 -16.42 -4.94
CA ILE A 116 2.77 -17.48 -3.95
C ILE A 116 1.27 -17.78 -3.85
N SER A 117 0.94 -19.05 -4.06
CA SER A 117 -0.43 -19.53 -3.91
C SER A 117 -0.72 -19.93 -2.46
N ALA A 118 -2.00 -19.97 -2.07
CA ALA A 118 -2.43 -20.28 -0.70
C ALA A 118 -1.91 -21.63 -0.16
N ASN A 119 -1.68 -22.60 -1.05
CA ASN A 119 -1.11 -23.91 -0.71
C ASN A 119 0.43 -23.91 -0.60
N GLY A 120 1.10 -22.76 -0.74
CA GLY A 120 2.55 -22.62 -0.66
C GLY A 120 3.28 -22.87 -1.98
N PHE A 121 2.59 -22.98 -3.12
CA PHE A 121 3.26 -23.07 -4.42
C PHE A 121 3.82 -21.70 -4.81
N LEU A 122 5.15 -21.59 -4.86
CA LEU A 122 5.89 -20.39 -5.25
C LEU A 122 6.36 -20.48 -6.69
N GLN A 123 6.28 -19.37 -7.42
CA GLN A 123 6.85 -19.20 -8.75
C GLN A 123 7.69 -17.93 -8.84
N ILE A 124 8.82 -18.01 -9.52
CA ILE A 124 9.60 -16.84 -9.98
C ILE A 124 9.29 -16.64 -11.46
N ILE A 125 8.79 -15.46 -11.79
CA ILE A 125 8.21 -15.15 -13.09
C ILE A 125 8.89 -13.91 -13.65
N GLN A 126 9.38 -14.04 -14.88
CA GLN A 126 9.74 -12.91 -15.70
C GLN A 126 8.46 -12.36 -16.34
N ALA A 127 8.20 -11.07 -16.12
CA ALA A 127 7.07 -10.38 -16.70
C ALA A 127 7.14 -10.38 -18.25
N PRO A 128 6.00 -10.27 -18.94
CA PRO A 128 6.00 -10.15 -20.39
C PRO A 128 6.59 -8.80 -20.84
N SER A 129 7.06 -8.74 -22.08
CA SER A 129 7.40 -7.47 -22.71
C SER A 129 6.16 -6.77 -23.27
N LEU A 130 6.15 -5.44 -23.27
CA LEU A 130 5.00 -4.62 -23.69
C LEU A 130 4.69 -4.74 -25.19
N ASP A 131 5.72 -4.96 -26.01
CA ASP A 131 5.60 -5.23 -27.44
C ASP A 131 5.02 -6.62 -27.74
N GLY A 132 4.81 -7.45 -26.70
CA GLY A 132 4.26 -8.80 -26.81
C GLY A 132 5.24 -9.82 -27.38
N THR A 133 6.50 -9.46 -27.59
CA THR A 133 7.52 -10.38 -28.13
C THR A 133 7.91 -11.45 -27.11
N ILE A 134 7.84 -11.14 -25.82
CA ILE A 134 8.17 -12.03 -24.72
C ILE A 134 6.89 -12.31 -23.93
N ALA A 135 6.44 -13.56 -23.98
CA ALA A 135 5.40 -14.08 -23.11
C ALA A 135 5.93 -14.24 -21.66
N PRO A 136 5.06 -14.21 -20.64
CA PRO A 136 5.49 -14.34 -19.26
C PRO A 136 6.10 -15.72 -19.06
N HIS A 137 7.29 -15.75 -18.50
CA HIS A 137 8.08 -16.97 -18.42
C HIS A 137 8.34 -17.34 -16.95
N VAL A 138 7.98 -18.57 -16.57
CA VAL A 138 8.25 -19.10 -15.24
C VAL A 138 9.69 -19.64 -15.22
N LEU A 139 10.56 -18.96 -14.48
CA LEU A 139 11.98 -19.34 -14.38
C LEU A 139 12.21 -20.42 -13.32
N HIS A 140 11.41 -20.42 -12.26
CA HIS A 140 11.56 -21.36 -11.16
C HIS A 140 10.24 -21.61 -10.45
N THR A 141 10.08 -22.81 -9.89
CA THR A 141 8.96 -23.15 -9.02
C THR A 141 9.41 -23.96 -7.81
N GLN A 142 8.81 -23.70 -6.66
CA GLN A 142 9.13 -24.37 -5.40
C GLN A 142 7.88 -24.51 -4.54
N MET A 143 7.80 -25.61 -3.77
CA MET A 143 6.86 -25.67 -2.64
C MET A 143 7.51 -25.07 -1.39
N ILE A 144 6.85 -24.05 -0.84
CA ILE A 144 7.16 -23.48 0.48
C ILE A 144 5.99 -23.75 1.44
N HIS A 145 5.93 -23.01 2.55
CA HIS A 145 4.86 -23.19 3.53
C HIS A 145 3.52 -22.66 3.00
N ALA A 146 2.42 -23.34 3.33
CA ALA A 146 1.07 -22.89 3.00
C ALA A 146 0.62 -21.70 3.88
N ASN A 147 -0.58 -21.17 3.64
CA ASN A 147 -1.21 -20.10 4.43
C ASN A 147 -0.50 -18.75 4.40
N ILE A 148 0.37 -18.52 3.41
CA ILE A 148 0.98 -17.21 3.15
C ILE A 148 -0.08 -16.27 2.59
N MET A 149 -0.25 -15.09 3.20
CA MET A 149 -1.21 -14.07 2.78
C MET A 149 -0.56 -12.85 2.15
N SER A 150 0.73 -12.67 2.40
CA SER A 150 1.46 -11.49 1.98
C SER A 150 2.93 -11.81 1.81
N ALA A 151 3.57 -11.10 0.90
CA ALA A 151 4.99 -11.25 0.62
C ALA A 151 5.60 -9.91 0.24
N TYR A 152 6.84 -9.69 0.68
CA TYR A 152 7.62 -8.51 0.34
C TYR A 152 9.10 -8.88 0.21
N LEU A 153 9.73 -8.54 -0.92
CA LEU A 153 11.16 -8.67 -1.10
C LEU A 153 11.87 -7.43 -0.58
N HIS A 154 12.76 -7.60 0.41
CA HIS A 154 13.48 -6.49 1.02
C HIS A 154 14.84 -6.94 1.58
N PRO A 155 15.88 -6.10 1.57
CA PRO A 155 17.11 -6.41 2.27
C PRO A 155 16.90 -6.27 3.78
N VAL A 156 16.87 -7.40 4.50
CA VAL A 156 16.65 -7.41 5.95
C VAL A 156 17.90 -7.01 6.74
N GLU A 157 19.09 -7.34 6.24
CA GLU A 157 20.36 -7.01 6.85
C GLU A 157 21.17 -6.04 6.01
N LYS A 158 22.05 -5.25 6.64
CA LYS A 158 22.93 -4.28 5.99
C LYS A 158 23.88 -4.89 4.94
N ARG A 159 23.96 -6.22 4.83
CA ARG A 159 24.78 -6.97 3.86
C ARG A 159 24.06 -7.35 2.55
N GLN A 160 23.00 -6.63 2.19
CA GLN A 160 22.47 -6.49 0.81
C GLN A 160 21.80 -7.71 0.14
N SER A 161 21.79 -8.92 0.71
CA SER A 161 21.00 -10.00 0.13
C SER A 161 19.51 -9.75 0.36
N MET A 162 18.73 -9.73 -0.72
CA MET A 162 17.26 -9.67 -0.63
C MET A 162 16.73 -10.90 0.10
N GLU A 163 15.79 -10.67 1.01
CA GLU A 163 15.02 -11.72 1.64
C GLU A 163 13.55 -11.58 1.26
N LEU A 164 12.94 -12.72 0.92
CA LEU A 164 11.51 -12.84 0.75
C LEU A 164 10.87 -12.94 2.14
N ILE A 165 10.32 -11.82 2.61
CA ILE A 165 9.55 -11.76 3.85
C ILE A 165 8.14 -12.24 3.53
N VAL A 166 7.65 -13.24 4.24
CA VAL A 166 6.26 -13.73 4.10
C VAL A 166 5.52 -13.65 5.42
N VAL A 167 4.23 -13.39 5.32
CA VAL A 167 3.32 -13.31 6.46
C VAL A 167 2.26 -14.38 6.30
N MET A 168 2.10 -15.18 7.36
CA MET A 168 1.22 -16.33 7.38
C MET A 168 0.04 -16.08 8.33
N THR A 169 -1.15 -16.59 8.02
CA THR A 169 -2.32 -16.46 8.92
C THR A 169 -2.13 -17.18 10.26
N ASP A 170 -1.28 -18.21 10.29
CA ASP A 170 -1.02 -19.06 11.45
C ASP A 170 -0.06 -18.45 12.49
N ARG A 171 -0.04 -17.10 12.56
CA ARG A 171 0.69 -16.29 13.54
C ARG A 171 2.20 -16.22 13.27
N VAL A 172 2.62 -16.42 12.03
CA VAL A 172 4.05 -16.52 11.71
C VAL A 172 4.47 -15.49 10.68
N VAL A 173 5.58 -14.82 10.97
CA VAL A 173 6.38 -14.09 9.98
C VAL A 173 7.64 -14.91 9.71
N ARG A 174 7.98 -15.11 8.44
CA ARG A 174 9.20 -15.83 8.03
C ARG A 174 9.95 -15.05 6.99
N THR A 175 11.25 -15.28 6.92
CA THR A 175 12.06 -14.81 5.80
C THR A 175 12.74 -15.98 5.10
N PHE A 176 12.86 -15.84 3.79
CA PHE A 176 13.59 -16.78 2.95
C PHE A 176 14.66 -16.04 2.16
N ARG A 177 15.80 -16.68 1.96
CA ARG A 177 16.85 -16.18 1.08
C ARG A 177 17.03 -17.14 -0.09
N TRP A 178 17.21 -16.59 -1.27
CA TRP A 178 17.55 -17.39 -2.44
C TRP A 178 18.97 -17.94 -2.30
N ASP A 179 19.11 -19.23 -2.57
CA ASP A 179 20.39 -19.93 -2.61
C ASP A 179 20.69 -20.30 -4.07
N ASP A 180 21.75 -19.72 -4.64
CA ASP A 180 22.10 -19.90 -6.05
C ASP A 180 22.63 -21.32 -6.36
N GLU A 181 23.26 -21.97 -5.40
CA GLU A 181 23.80 -23.33 -5.56
C GLU A 181 22.67 -24.36 -5.61
N GLN A 182 21.72 -24.27 -4.67
CA GLN A 182 20.57 -25.15 -4.56
C GLN A 182 19.39 -24.71 -5.45
N LYS A 183 19.49 -23.52 -6.05
CA LYS A 183 18.46 -22.88 -6.88
C LYS A 183 17.08 -22.90 -6.21
N ARG A 184 17.02 -22.47 -4.95
CA ARG A 184 15.78 -22.47 -4.16
C ARG A 184 15.82 -21.43 -3.04
N PHE A 185 14.65 -21.08 -2.54
CA PHE A 185 14.50 -20.34 -1.29
C PHE A 185 14.74 -21.24 -0.07
N LEU A 186 15.62 -20.79 0.83
CA LEU A 186 15.93 -21.39 2.12
C LEU A 186 15.41 -20.50 3.25
N VAL A 187 14.91 -21.12 4.32
CA VAL A 187 14.41 -20.38 5.50
C VAL A 187 15.58 -19.74 6.24
N VAL A 188 15.48 -18.45 6.54
CA VAL A 188 16.48 -17.71 7.32
C VAL A 188 15.93 -17.35 8.70
N GLY A 189 14.78 -16.67 8.73
CA GLY A 189 14.16 -16.19 9.97
C GLY A 189 12.75 -16.74 10.20
N LYS A 190 12.39 -16.88 11.48
CA LYS A 190 11.03 -17.24 11.93
C LYS A 190 10.69 -16.48 13.20
N TRP A 191 9.56 -15.78 13.18
CA TRP A 191 8.97 -15.10 14.33
C TRP A 191 7.56 -15.60 14.52
N GLU A 192 7.28 -16.17 15.69
CA GLU A 192 5.96 -16.65 16.08
C GLU A 192 5.28 -15.59 16.95
N LEU A 193 4.03 -15.29 16.63
CA LEU A 193 3.21 -14.28 17.29
C LEU A 193 2.15 -14.96 18.16
N THR A 194 1.64 -14.22 19.14
CA THR A 194 0.70 -14.74 20.13
C THR A 194 -0.73 -14.93 19.59
N GLY A 195 -1.04 -14.41 18.40
CA GLY A 195 -2.38 -14.41 17.83
C GLY A 195 -2.36 -14.28 16.31
N GLN A 196 -3.51 -14.51 15.67
CA GLN A 196 -3.64 -14.43 14.21
C GLN A 196 -3.34 -13.01 13.74
N ILE A 197 -2.61 -12.89 12.63
CA ILE A 197 -2.25 -11.60 12.07
C ILE A 197 -3.45 -11.08 11.27
N MET A 198 -3.88 -9.86 11.54
CA MET A 198 -4.94 -9.17 10.77
C MET A 198 -4.36 -8.17 9.77
N ALA A 199 -3.27 -7.53 10.16
CA ALA A 199 -2.66 -6.46 9.38
C ALA A 199 -1.15 -6.48 9.62
N ILE A 200 -0.40 -6.10 8.61
CA ILE A 200 1.05 -6.04 8.65
C ILE A 200 1.53 -4.73 8.03
N ALA A 201 2.59 -4.18 8.62
CA ALA A 201 3.37 -3.12 8.04
C ALA A 201 4.86 -3.47 8.15
N ILE A 202 5.63 -3.29 7.08
CA ILE A 202 7.08 -3.47 7.08
C ILE A 202 7.70 -2.11 6.78
N GLY A 203 8.71 -1.74 7.54
CA GLY A 203 9.41 -0.48 7.37
C GLY A 203 10.74 -0.46 8.07
N ASP A 204 11.41 0.68 8.01
CA ASP A 204 12.71 0.86 8.63
C ASP A 204 12.67 1.69 9.89
N ASN A 205 13.48 1.25 10.84
CA ASN A 205 13.90 2.01 12.00
C ASN A 205 15.39 2.34 11.85
N PRO A 206 15.80 3.62 11.83
CA PRO A 206 17.22 3.98 11.65
C PRO A 206 18.18 3.34 12.67
N LEU A 207 17.69 3.04 13.87
CA LEU A 207 18.49 2.45 14.96
C LEU A 207 18.40 0.92 14.99
N ARG A 208 17.26 0.36 14.56
CA ARG A 208 16.97 -1.09 14.69
C ARG A 208 17.00 -1.83 13.35
N GLY A 209 17.09 -1.14 12.21
CA GLY A 209 16.98 -1.74 10.89
C GLY A 209 15.53 -2.03 10.52
N THR A 210 15.31 -3.02 9.66
CA THR A 210 13.98 -3.37 9.17
C THR A 210 13.13 -4.01 10.27
N GLU A 211 11.90 -3.53 10.41
CA GLU A 211 10.93 -3.99 11.38
C GLU A 211 9.62 -4.38 10.70
N CYS A 212 8.97 -5.38 11.26
CA CYS A 212 7.66 -5.87 10.86
C CYS A 212 6.68 -5.64 12.01
N TRP A 213 5.63 -4.88 11.75
CA TRP A 213 4.62 -4.47 12.71
C TRP A 213 3.32 -5.18 12.39
N ALA A 214 2.82 -6.00 13.32
CA ALA A 214 1.67 -6.86 13.13
C ALA A 214 0.55 -6.49 14.10
N LYS A 215 -0.66 -6.23 13.57
CA LYS A 215 -1.87 -6.16 14.37
C LYS A 215 -2.47 -7.56 14.52
N LEU A 216 -2.80 -7.95 15.75
CA LEU A 216 -3.35 -9.27 16.05
C LEU A 216 -4.89 -9.25 16.15
N HIS A 217 -5.52 -10.37 15.77
CA HIS A 217 -6.97 -10.57 15.82
C HIS A 217 -7.52 -10.45 17.24
N THR A 218 -8.62 -9.71 17.40
CA THR A 218 -9.34 -9.50 18.68
C THR A 218 -8.47 -9.05 19.86
N SER A 219 -7.28 -8.51 19.59
CA SER A 219 -6.33 -8.10 20.61
C SER A 219 -6.12 -6.60 20.59
N ARG A 220 -6.10 -5.95 21.75
CA ARG A 220 -5.63 -4.55 21.90
C ARG A 220 -4.11 -4.48 21.96
N ARG A 221 -3.44 -5.37 21.22
CA ARG A 221 -1.99 -5.47 21.14
C ARG A 221 -1.57 -5.45 19.70
N PHE A 222 -0.43 -4.83 19.48
CA PHE A 222 0.34 -5.03 18.27
C PHE A 222 1.72 -5.54 18.63
N VAL A 223 2.38 -6.12 17.65
CA VAL A 223 3.68 -6.73 17.83
C VAL A 223 4.66 -6.12 16.84
N SER A 224 5.85 -5.77 17.29
CA SER A 224 6.95 -5.39 16.41
C SER A 224 8.02 -6.47 16.44
N CYS A 225 8.38 -7.00 15.28
CA CYS A 225 9.47 -7.94 15.07
C CYS A 225 10.63 -7.22 14.39
N ARG A 226 11.85 -7.32 14.93
CA ARG A 226 13.03 -6.79 14.24
C ARG A 226 13.56 -7.89 13.30
N LEU A 227 13.47 -7.63 12.01
CA LEU A 227 13.94 -8.56 10.99
C LEU A 227 15.49 -8.50 11.01
N GLY A 228 16.16 -9.66 11.04
CA GLY A 228 17.62 -9.77 11.16
C GLY A 228 18.14 -9.89 12.60
N ALA A 229 17.30 -9.72 13.62
CA ALA A 229 17.65 -10.05 15.01
C ALA A 229 16.91 -11.30 15.47
N ASN A 230 17.65 -12.35 15.84
CA ASN A 230 17.08 -13.64 16.25
C ASN A 230 16.03 -13.48 17.37
N LYS A 231 14.82 -13.98 17.11
CA LYS A 231 13.69 -14.05 18.07
C LYS A 231 13.31 -12.71 18.74
N SER A 232 13.57 -11.60 18.07
CA SER A 232 13.25 -10.27 18.59
C SER A 232 11.79 -9.90 18.35
N VAL A 233 10.95 -10.17 19.35
CA VAL A 233 9.51 -9.86 19.33
C VAL A 233 9.21 -8.94 20.50
N SER A 234 8.62 -7.77 20.23
CA SER A 234 8.14 -6.85 21.27
C SER A 234 6.63 -6.71 21.17
N ILE A 235 5.93 -6.91 22.28
CA ILE A 235 4.48 -6.78 22.38
C ILE A 235 4.16 -5.42 22.97
N HIS A 236 3.28 -4.69 22.30
CA HIS A 236 2.87 -3.36 22.71
C HIS A 236 1.38 -3.35 23.00
N GLN A 237 1.01 -2.74 24.12
CA GLN A 237 -0.38 -2.60 24.54
C GLN A 237 -0.91 -1.27 24.02
N MET A 238 -2.06 -1.30 23.37
CA MET A 238 -2.74 -0.10 22.89
C MET A 238 -3.53 0.56 24.02
N ALA A 239 -3.73 1.86 23.92
CA ALA A 239 -4.56 2.59 24.87
C ALA A 239 -6.02 2.09 24.84
N THR A 240 -6.73 2.27 25.95
CA THR A 240 -8.07 1.68 26.13
C THR A 240 -9.15 2.30 25.24
N ASP A 241 -8.92 3.52 24.78
CA ASP A 241 -9.77 4.31 23.89
C ASP A 241 -9.50 4.02 22.40
N THR A 242 -8.44 3.27 22.08
CA THR A 242 -8.07 3.00 20.68
C THR A 242 -8.99 1.94 20.07
N PRO A 243 -9.51 2.15 18.85
CA PRO A 243 -10.37 1.18 18.19
C PRO A 243 -9.68 -0.19 18.02
N GLU A 244 -10.44 -1.28 18.10
CA GLU A 244 -9.86 -2.62 18.00
C GLU A 244 -9.36 -2.95 16.59
N LYS A 245 -9.95 -2.29 15.58
CA LYS A 245 -9.64 -2.46 14.16
C LYS A 245 -8.88 -1.26 13.64
N LEU A 246 -7.56 -1.38 13.64
CA LEU A 246 -6.66 -0.36 13.11
C LEU A 246 -5.49 -0.98 12.40
N MET A 247 -4.88 -0.17 11.55
CA MET A 247 -3.55 -0.44 10.99
C MET A 247 -2.52 0.31 11.83
N ILE A 248 -1.43 -0.36 12.21
CA ILE A 248 -0.28 0.32 12.81
C ILE A 248 0.94 0.12 11.92
N MET A 249 1.68 1.20 11.69
CA MET A 249 2.82 1.21 10.79
C MET A 249 3.98 2.04 11.35
N PRO A 250 5.23 1.66 11.06
CA PRO A 250 6.38 2.51 11.35
C PRO A 250 6.36 3.77 10.46
N TYR A 251 7.01 4.85 10.89
CA TYR A 251 7.14 6.09 10.11
C TYR A 251 7.71 5.88 8.70
N ARG A 252 8.77 5.07 8.54
CA ARG A 252 9.39 4.78 7.24
C ARG A 252 8.90 3.45 6.70
N CYS A 253 7.60 3.38 6.43
CA CYS A 253 6.95 2.17 5.96
C CYS A 253 7.18 1.96 4.45
N TYR A 254 7.52 0.73 4.07
CA TYR A 254 7.67 0.29 2.68
C TYR A 254 6.46 -0.47 2.18
N PHE A 255 5.86 -1.25 3.06
CA PHE A 255 4.83 -2.21 2.70
C PHE A 255 3.78 -2.28 3.78
N VAL A 256 2.52 -2.32 3.37
CA VAL A 256 1.38 -2.57 4.26
C VAL A 256 0.45 -3.57 3.58
N ASP A 257 -0.16 -4.43 4.37
CA ASP A 257 -1.24 -5.29 3.90
C ASP A 257 -2.21 -5.57 5.04
N MET A 258 -3.48 -5.71 4.68
CA MET A 258 -4.55 -5.99 5.63
C MET A 258 -5.35 -7.19 5.13
N PHE A 259 -5.50 -8.18 5.99
CA PHE A 259 -6.15 -9.46 5.65
C PHE A 259 -7.64 -9.44 5.98
N GLU A 260 -8.06 -8.58 6.90
CA GLU A 260 -9.47 -8.32 7.18
C GLU A 260 -9.84 -6.89 6.79
N PRO A 261 -10.74 -6.66 5.83
CA PRO A 261 -11.23 -5.31 5.56
C PRO A 261 -11.98 -4.80 6.79
N LYS A 262 -11.89 -3.48 7.08
CA LYS A 262 -12.53 -2.71 8.18
C LYS A 262 -11.56 -2.07 9.17
N ALA A 263 -10.38 -1.63 8.75
CA ALA A 263 -9.62 -0.72 9.60
C ALA A 263 -10.41 0.59 9.75
N GLN A 264 -10.58 1.04 10.99
CA GLN A 264 -11.26 2.29 11.31
C GLN A 264 -10.27 3.46 11.36
N GLU A 265 -9.01 3.16 11.66
CA GLU A 265 -7.96 4.14 11.87
C GLU A 265 -6.61 3.59 11.40
N VAL A 266 -5.71 4.49 11.00
CA VAL A 266 -4.31 4.17 10.73
C VAL A 266 -3.44 4.99 11.68
N ILE A 267 -2.57 4.30 12.40
CA ILE A 267 -1.63 4.88 13.34
C ILE A 267 -0.21 4.73 12.81
N ILE A 268 0.48 5.85 12.66
CA ILE A 268 1.92 5.88 12.38
C ILE A 268 2.64 6.01 13.72
N HIS A 269 3.57 5.10 13.98
CA HIS A 269 4.45 5.19 15.13
C HIS A 269 5.78 5.85 14.72
N ALA A 270 6.01 7.06 15.23
CA ALA A 270 7.17 7.89 14.91
C ALA A 270 7.77 8.48 16.20
N ASN A 271 9.07 8.29 16.43
CA ASN A 271 9.78 8.88 17.57
C ASN A 271 9.12 8.61 18.94
N LEU A 272 8.70 7.35 19.18
CA LEU A 272 7.98 6.92 20.39
C LEU A 272 6.62 7.61 20.59
N ARG A 273 6.06 8.23 19.56
CA ARG A 273 4.74 8.85 19.58
C ARG A 273 3.86 8.27 18.48
N GLU A 274 2.57 8.25 18.76
CA GLU A 274 1.54 7.83 17.82
C GLU A 274 1.01 9.05 17.06
N ARG A 275 0.73 8.85 15.78
CA ARG A 275 0.19 9.86 14.86
C ARG A 275 -0.97 9.23 14.12
N ARG A 276 -2.09 9.92 14.08
CA ARG A 276 -3.32 9.39 13.50
C ARG A 276 -3.48 9.93 12.10
N LEU A 277 -3.73 9.06 11.13
CA LEU A 277 -4.16 9.52 9.82
C LEU A 277 -5.68 9.70 9.85
N PHE A 278 -6.14 10.91 9.58
CA PHE A 278 -7.57 11.18 9.51
C PHE A 278 -8.16 10.49 8.29
N SER A 279 -9.19 9.67 8.52
CA SER A 279 -10.03 9.12 7.48
C SER A 279 -11.47 9.58 7.73
N PRO A 280 -12.11 10.29 6.79
CA PRO A 280 -13.55 10.56 6.85
C PRO A 280 -14.39 9.27 6.89
N SER A 281 -13.85 8.18 6.34
CA SER A 281 -14.52 6.88 6.29
C SER A 281 -14.20 6.04 7.52
N LYS A 282 -15.22 5.39 8.08
CA LYS A 282 -15.09 4.50 9.24
C LYS A 282 -14.67 3.07 8.88
N GLU A 283 -14.61 2.71 7.59
CA GLU A 283 -14.30 1.35 7.14
C GLU A 283 -13.37 1.36 5.93
N LEU A 284 -12.07 1.42 6.20
CA LEU A 284 -11.02 1.29 5.19
C LEU A 284 -10.87 -0.19 4.79
N ALA A 285 -10.86 -0.42 3.47
CA ALA A 285 -10.86 -1.74 2.85
C ALA A 285 -9.46 -2.19 2.44
N SER A 286 -8.63 -1.29 1.91
CA SER A 286 -7.27 -1.64 1.45
C SER A 286 -6.32 -0.46 1.56
N PHE A 287 -5.02 -0.78 1.60
CA PHE A 287 -3.92 0.16 1.83
C PHE A 287 -2.76 -0.17 0.92
N ALA A 288 -2.01 0.85 0.55
CA ALA A 288 -0.72 0.67 -0.10
C ALA A 288 0.19 1.84 0.26
N THR A 289 1.48 1.56 0.44
CA THR A 289 2.50 2.56 0.78
C THR A 289 3.51 2.71 -0.33
N LEU A 290 4.01 3.93 -0.47
CA LEU A 290 5.10 4.27 -1.38
C LEU A 290 5.99 5.27 -0.67
N ARG A 291 7.29 5.02 -0.73
CA ARG A 291 8.28 5.95 -0.20
C ARG A 291 9.00 6.62 -1.36
N LEU A 292 8.94 7.94 -1.38
CA LEU A 292 9.69 8.78 -2.30
C LEU A 292 10.86 9.42 -1.55
N ALA A 293 11.73 10.12 -2.29
CA ALA A 293 12.77 10.93 -1.68
C ALA A 293 12.12 12.02 -0.81
N GLY A 294 12.30 11.94 0.51
CA GLY A 294 11.83 12.95 1.46
C GLY A 294 10.36 12.86 1.90
N VAL A 295 9.52 12.04 1.26
CA VAL A 295 8.09 11.91 1.63
C VAL A 295 7.64 10.45 1.62
N ASN A 296 6.77 10.12 2.58
CA ASN A 296 6.08 8.84 2.62
C ASN A 296 4.63 9.07 2.19
N ILE A 297 4.13 8.19 1.33
CA ILE A 297 2.76 8.22 0.82
C ILE A 297 2.05 6.98 1.32
N LEU A 298 0.87 7.16 1.89
CA LEU A 298 -0.11 6.11 2.12
C LEU A 298 -1.34 6.40 1.27
N ALA A 299 -1.67 5.47 0.39
CA ALA A 299 -2.98 5.43 -0.24
C ALA A 299 -3.87 4.47 0.56
N SER A 300 -5.11 4.88 0.81
CA SER A 300 -6.14 4.03 1.40
C SER A 300 -7.43 4.18 0.61
N ILE A 301 -8.27 3.15 0.63
CA ILE A 301 -9.56 3.15 -0.04
C ILE A 301 -10.61 2.52 0.86
N ASP A 302 -11.79 3.11 0.91
CA ASP A 302 -12.92 2.55 1.65
C ASP A 302 -13.77 1.58 0.80
N ARG A 303 -14.73 0.93 1.44
CA ARG A 303 -15.61 -0.04 0.74
C ARG A 303 -16.48 0.58 -0.35
N TYR A 304 -16.71 1.89 -0.30
CA TYR A 304 -17.52 2.65 -1.26
C TYR A 304 -16.70 3.16 -2.44
N GLY A 305 -15.38 2.95 -2.41
CA GLY A 305 -14.46 3.33 -3.47
C GLY A 305 -13.87 4.73 -3.30
N LEU A 306 -14.01 5.36 -2.13
CA LEU A 306 -13.39 6.65 -1.85
C LEU A 306 -11.92 6.45 -1.52
N VAL A 307 -11.04 7.01 -2.34
CA VAL A 307 -9.58 6.95 -2.18
C VAL A 307 -9.11 8.17 -1.41
N PHE A 308 -8.24 7.95 -0.44
CA PHE A 308 -7.55 8.97 0.34
C PHE A 308 -6.04 8.81 0.15
N ILE A 309 -5.37 9.91 -0.16
CA ILE A 309 -3.91 9.97 -0.21
C ILE A 309 -3.41 10.82 0.94
N HIS A 310 -2.65 10.20 1.82
CA HIS A 310 -1.90 10.87 2.87
C HIS A 310 -0.44 10.93 2.43
N ALA A 311 0.18 12.10 2.58
CA ALA A 311 1.61 12.28 2.35
C ALA A 311 2.21 12.95 3.58
N TYR A 312 3.32 12.42 4.08
CA TYR A 312 3.93 12.92 5.31
C TYR A 312 5.45 12.73 5.32
N ASN A 313 6.13 13.62 6.04
CA ASN A 313 7.58 13.67 6.16
C ASN A 313 8.00 14.12 7.56
N GLU A 314 9.27 14.47 7.77
CA GLU A 314 9.82 14.76 9.09
C GLU A 314 9.24 16.02 9.73
N LYS A 315 8.72 16.95 8.93
CA LYS A 315 8.06 18.16 9.41
C LYS A 315 6.59 17.90 9.70
N THR A 316 5.86 17.30 8.76
CA THR A 316 4.41 17.11 8.84
C THR A 316 4.00 15.98 9.79
N ILE A 317 4.89 14.99 10.04
CA ILE A 317 4.67 13.95 11.05
C ILE A 317 4.58 14.49 12.49
N LYS A 318 4.86 15.78 12.71
CA LYS A 318 4.69 16.43 14.02
C LYS A 318 3.22 16.66 14.37
N LEU A 319 2.33 16.76 13.37
CA LEU A 319 0.89 16.92 13.55
C LEU A 319 0.30 15.69 14.23
N PHE A 320 -0.49 15.86 15.30
CA PHE A 320 -1.13 14.73 15.99
C PHE A 320 -2.08 13.95 15.08
N VAL A 321 -2.81 14.68 14.21
CA VAL A 321 -3.69 14.15 13.18
C VAL A 321 -3.24 14.67 11.83
N ILE A 322 -3.01 13.78 10.88
CA ILE A 322 -2.57 14.12 9.52
C ILE A 322 -3.77 13.94 8.56
N PRO A 323 -4.26 15.01 7.93
CA PRO A 323 -5.36 14.92 6.97
C PRO A 323 -4.91 14.31 5.63
N PRO A 324 -5.84 13.76 4.83
CA PRO A 324 -5.53 13.41 3.45
C PRO A 324 -5.30 14.69 2.64
N ILE A 325 -4.29 14.68 1.78
CA ILE A 325 -3.98 15.79 0.87
C ILE A 325 -4.80 15.69 -0.43
N ILE A 326 -5.22 14.49 -0.80
CA ILE A 326 -6.02 14.24 -2.01
C ILE A 326 -7.12 13.24 -1.68
N GLN A 327 -8.32 13.49 -2.23
CA GLN A 327 -9.46 12.62 -2.13
C GLN A 327 -10.20 12.53 -3.48
N PHE A 328 -10.53 11.33 -3.93
CA PHE A 328 -11.30 11.12 -5.16
C PHE A 328 -12.03 9.76 -5.14
N THR A 329 -13.02 9.61 -6.01
CA THR A 329 -13.82 8.38 -6.11
C THR A 329 -13.25 7.42 -7.17
N SER A 330 -13.21 6.14 -6.84
CA SER A 330 -12.80 5.03 -7.71
C SER A 330 -13.89 3.95 -7.79
N LEU A 331 -13.48 2.66 -7.80
CA LEU A 331 -14.36 1.52 -7.88
C LEU A 331 -14.89 1.18 -6.48
N PRO A 332 -16.21 1.02 -6.30
CA PRO A 332 -16.75 0.44 -5.08
C PRO A 332 -16.36 -1.03 -4.96
N GLU A 333 -16.54 -1.61 -3.77
CA GLU A 333 -16.24 -3.03 -3.49
C GLU A 333 -14.76 -3.38 -3.79
N CYS A 334 -13.87 -2.46 -3.44
CA CYS A 334 -12.43 -2.65 -3.60
C CYS A 334 -11.94 -3.84 -2.78
N VAL A 335 -11.12 -4.68 -3.41
CA VAL A 335 -10.41 -5.80 -2.79
C VAL A 335 -8.98 -5.42 -2.51
N ARG A 336 -8.27 -4.91 -3.52
CA ARG A 336 -6.84 -4.59 -3.44
C ARG A 336 -6.55 -3.23 -4.03
N LEU A 337 -5.70 -2.51 -3.31
CA LEU A 337 -5.06 -1.29 -3.72
C LEU A 337 -3.56 -1.58 -3.95
N SER A 338 -2.99 -1.04 -5.02
CA SER A 338 -1.56 -1.09 -5.27
C SER A 338 -1.11 0.28 -5.75
N ILE A 339 0.08 0.72 -5.33
CA ILE A 339 0.64 2.00 -5.77
C ILE A 339 2.10 1.83 -6.20
N CYS A 340 2.54 2.64 -7.17
CA CYS A 340 3.94 2.77 -7.52
C CYS A 340 4.24 4.20 -8.02
N HIS A 341 5.54 4.52 -8.10
CA HIS A 341 6.03 5.70 -8.81
C HIS A 341 6.43 5.29 -10.22
N TYR A 342 5.94 6.00 -11.24
CA TYR A 342 6.32 5.77 -12.63
C TYR A 342 6.29 7.08 -13.42
N ASN A 343 7.40 7.41 -14.09
CA ASN A 343 7.55 8.59 -14.95
C ASN A 343 7.01 9.91 -14.37
N GLY A 344 7.29 10.20 -13.09
CA GLY A 344 6.83 11.43 -12.43
C GLY A 344 5.37 11.39 -11.98
N PHE A 345 4.71 10.23 -12.05
CA PHE A 345 3.35 10.03 -11.57
C PHE A 345 3.30 9.02 -10.43
N LEU A 346 2.43 9.29 -9.47
CA LEU A 346 1.88 8.28 -8.57
C LEU A 346 0.82 7.50 -9.35
N VAL A 347 1.06 6.22 -9.59
CA VAL A 347 0.11 5.32 -10.22
C VAL A 347 -0.60 4.52 -9.15
N ILE A 348 -1.93 4.47 -9.20
CA ILE A 348 -2.78 3.81 -8.21
C ILE A 348 -3.69 2.84 -8.93
N ALA A 349 -3.55 1.55 -8.66
CA ALA A 349 -4.43 0.52 -9.18
C ALA A 349 -5.40 0.05 -8.10
N VAL A 350 -6.68 0.07 -8.45
CA VAL A 350 -7.80 -0.41 -7.62
C VAL A 350 -8.40 -1.61 -8.32
N THR A 351 -8.54 -2.73 -7.60
CA THR A 351 -9.19 -3.94 -8.11
C THR A 351 -10.43 -4.25 -7.27
N SER A 352 -11.55 -4.63 -7.91
CA SER A 352 -12.84 -4.85 -7.24
C SER A 352 -13.32 -6.31 -7.28
N HIS A 353 -14.21 -6.66 -6.35
CA HIS A 353 -14.88 -7.98 -6.35
C HIS A 353 -15.71 -8.20 -7.61
N SER A 354 -16.23 -7.12 -8.19
CA SER A 354 -16.98 -7.07 -9.45
C SER A 354 -16.12 -7.23 -10.71
N LYS A 355 -14.90 -7.77 -10.56
CA LYS A 355 -13.98 -8.10 -11.65
C LYS A 355 -13.55 -6.90 -12.49
N LYS A 356 -13.43 -5.73 -11.86
CA LYS A 356 -12.99 -4.50 -12.51
C LYS A 356 -11.65 -4.07 -11.95
N VAL A 357 -10.88 -3.42 -12.81
CA VAL A 357 -9.64 -2.73 -12.45
C VAL A 357 -9.79 -1.28 -12.86
N GLN A 358 -9.34 -0.35 -12.02
CA GLN A 358 -9.22 1.05 -12.39
C GLN A 358 -7.84 1.53 -11.97
N ILE A 359 -7.12 2.15 -12.90
CA ILE A 359 -5.80 2.72 -12.66
C ILE A 359 -5.93 4.23 -12.74
N HIS A 360 -5.41 4.91 -11.73
CA HIS A 360 -5.36 6.36 -11.64
C HIS A 360 -3.93 6.84 -11.67
N THR A 361 -3.73 8.04 -12.18
CA THR A 361 -2.43 8.70 -12.19
C THR A 361 -2.57 10.10 -11.62
N ILE A 362 -1.58 10.48 -10.81
CA ILE A 362 -1.51 11.79 -10.16
C ILE A 362 -0.06 12.28 -10.28
N SER A 363 0.14 13.53 -10.69
CA SER A 363 1.49 14.11 -10.76
C SER A 363 2.17 14.10 -9.39
N ILE A 364 3.43 13.66 -9.34
CA ILE A 364 4.25 13.75 -8.12
C ILE A 364 4.52 15.20 -7.75
N ASP A 365 4.76 16.07 -8.73
CA ASP A 365 5.01 17.50 -8.47
C ASP A 365 3.81 18.14 -7.75
N PHE A 366 2.59 17.82 -8.20
CA PHE A 366 1.37 18.26 -7.53
C PHE A 366 1.25 17.74 -6.09
N ILE A 367 1.66 16.50 -5.83
CA ILE A 367 1.69 15.95 -4.47
C ILE A 367 2.72 16.69 -3.60
N MET A 368 3.89 17.01 -4.16
CA MET A 368 4.95 17.73 -3.43
C MET A 368 4.54 19.16 -3.10
N ASP A 369 3.85 19.85 -4.02
CA ASP A 369 3.31 21.19 -3.77
C ASP A 369 2.33 21.19 -2.60
N LEU A 370 1.38 20.24 -2.58
CA LEU A 370 0.43 20.08 -1.47
C LEU A 370 1.10 19.74 -0.13
N VAL A 371 2.18 18.95 -0.16
CA VAL A 371 2.98 18.67 1.04
C VAL A 371 3.66 19.95 1.53
N GLY A 372 4.19 20.78 0.63
CA GLY A 372 4.77 22.10 0.95
C GLY A 372 3.77 23.01 1.65
N GLU A 373 2.54 23.13 1.11
CA GLU A 373 1.46 23.91 1.74
C GLU A 373 1.10 23.39 3.15
N MET A 374 1.12 22.07 3.34
CA MET A 374 0.89 21.46 4.64
C MET A 374 2.03 21.71 5.63
N GLU A 375 3.27 21.82 5.16
CA GLU A 375 4.41 22.21 6.01
C GLU A 375 4.29 23.65 6.50
N GLU A 376 3.85 24.57 5.65
CA GLU A 376 3.69 25.98 5.99
C GLU A 376 2.56 26.22 6.99
N SER A 377 1.50 25.42 6.92
CA SER A 377 0.35 25.47 7.83
C SER A 377 0.56 24.68 9.13
N ALA A 378 1.59 23.84 9.22
CA ALA A 378 1.90 23.13 10.45
C ALA A 378 2.36 24.14 11.52
N PRO A 379 1.82 24.08 12.74
CA PRO A 379 2.23 25.01 13.80
C PRO A 379 3.75 24.93 13.98
N ALA A 380 4.39 26.11 13.97
CA ALA A 380 5.79 26.23 14.35
C ALA A 380 5.97 25.51 15.68
N SER A 381 6.86 24.52 15.70
CA SER A 381 7.02 23.56 16.79
C SER A 381 6.85 24.19 18.16
N GLU A 382 6.09 23.54 19.03
CA GLU A 382 6.28 23.68 20.48
C GLU A 382 7.77 23.52 20.75
N THR A 383 8.45 24.64 21.00
CA THR A 383 9.79 24.65 21.57
C THR A 383 9.66 24.05 22.95
N LEU A 384 9.96 22.76 23.05
CA LEU A 384 10.26 22.11 24.31
C LEU A 384 11.38 22.91 24.97
N ASN A 385 11.04 23.70 25.99
CA ASN A 385 12.03 24.25 26.89
C ASN A 385 12.80 23.09 27.53
N ALA A 386 14.09 23.29 27.77
CA ALA A 386 15.07 22.30 28.22
C ALA A 386 14.79 21.63 29.60
N LYS A 387 13.56 21.69 30.10
CA LYS A 387 13.13 21.10 31.38
C LYS A 387 11.90 20.19 31.31
N GLY A 388 11.25 20.00 30.15
CA GLY A 388 10.17 19.00 30.04
C GLY A 388 8.94 19.27 30.92
N GLU A 389 8.67 20.53 31.27
CA GLU A 389 7.44 20.95 31.95
C GLU A 389 6.52 21.68 30.97
N ILE A 390 5.23 21.36 31.04
CA ILE A 390 4.14 22.05 30.31
C ILE A 390 3.95 23.42 30.97
N ASP A 391 4.06 24.49 30.19
CA ASP A 391 3.81 25.86 30.66
C ASP A 391 2.31 26.05 30.95
N PRO A 392 1.87 26.28 32.21
CA PRO A 392 0.46 26.39 32.54
C PRO A 392 0.02 27.84 32.33
N LYS A 393 -0.16 28.25 31.07
CA LYS A 393 -0.86 29.49 30.73
C LYS A 393 -1.87 29.25 29.62
N LEU A 394 -2.89 28.47 29.94
CA LEU A 394 -4.20 28.58 29.31
C LEU A 394 -5.13 29.18 30.35
N GLU A 395 -5.48 30.44 30.17
CA GLU A 395 -6.52 31.12 30.95
C GLU A 395 -7.86 30.36 30.81
N PRO A 396 -8.65 30.25 31.87
CA PRO A 396 -9.94 29.56 31.82
C PRO A 396 -10.93 30.34 30.94
N ILE A 397 -11.53 29.64 29.99
CA ILE A 397 -12.72 30.08 29.24
C ILE A 397 -13.84 30.34 30.26
N PRO A 398 -14.50 31.51 30.26
CA PRO A 398 -15.59 31.78 31.20
C PRO A 398 -16.81 30.91 30.88
N SER A 399 -17.29 30.20 31.88
CA SER A 399 -18.58 29.54 31.86
C SER A 399 -19.69 30.59 31.88
N SER A 400 -20.53 30.62 30.85
CA SER A 400 -21.84 31.29 30.90
C SER A 400 -22.94 30.32 30.52
N VAL A 401 -23.76 30.03 31.55
CA VAL A 401 -25.19 29.65 31.64
C VAL A 401 -25.86 29.05 30.41
#